data_AF-A0A0K2JNR5-F1
#
_entry.id   AF-A0A0K2JNR5-F1
#
_cell.length_a   1.000
_cell.length_b   1.000
_cell.length_c   1.000
_cell.angle_alpha   90.00
_cell.angle_beta   90.00
_cell.angle_gamma   90.00
#
_symmetry.space_group_name_H-M   'P 1'
#
loop_
_entity.id
_entity.type
_entity.pdbx_description
1 polymer ?
#
loop_
_entity_poly.entity_id
_entity_poly.type
_entity_poly.pdbx_seq_one_letter_code
_entity_poly.pdbx_strand_id
1 'polypeptide(L)'
;PDEERKDFVFDPVKYLDAVVMPWYRNQDQPQYFYVAEICNHLNPKSSFPGYDYKTFEEYYYKKYGYLIQNSNQPLLDVDHTSARLNFLTPRYVNRKGVALPTSSEETKRAKRENLEQKQILVPELCMVHPFPASLWRKAVCLPCILYRINALLLADEIRTTVSREIGLGMIELNPDFDWKPLDFGWSLADV
;
A
#
# COMPACT_ATOMS: atom_id res chain seq x y z
N PRO A 1 -13.98 -0.10 26.28
CA PRO A 1 -14.24 -0.20 24.81
C PRO A 1 -15.65 0.21 24.40
N ASP A 2 -16.72 -0.43 24.90
CA ASP A 2 -18.09 -0.13 24.45
C ASP A 2 -18.58 1.25 24.95
N GLU A 3 -18.33 1.57 26.22
CA GLU A 3 -18.65 2.88 26.80
C GLU A 3 -17.91 4.03 26.11
N GLU A 4 -16.67 3.81 25.64
CA GLU A 4 -15.88 4.82 24.89
C GLU A 4 -16.45 5.07 23.48
N ARG A 5 -17.21 4.12 22.93
CA ARG A 5 -17.78 4.17 21.58
C ARG A 5 -19.25 4.58 21.56
N LYS A 6 -19.90 4.69 22.72
CA LYS A 6 -21.34 4.92 22.86
C LYS A 6 -21.83 6.16 22.11
N ASP A 7 -21.00 7.20 22.07
CA ASP A 7 -21.27 8.46 21.37
C ASP A 7 -20.43 8.60 20.09
N PHE A 8 -20.05 7.48 19.44
CA PHE A 8 -19.23 7.52 18.23
C PHE A 8 -19.96 8.25 17.09
N VAL A 9 -19.42 9.40 16.70
CA VAL A 9 -19.84 10.17 15.53
C VAL A 9 -18.80 10.02 14.44
N PHE A 10 -19.23 9.50 13.29
CA PHE A 10 -18.38 9.39 12.12
C PHE A 10 -18.03 10.78 11.57
N ASP A 11 -16.74 11.06 11.44
CA ASP A 11 -16.21 12.29 10.83
C ASP A 11 -15.45 11.93 9.54
N PRO A 12 -16.01 12.20 8.35
CA PRO A 12 -15.40 11.81 7.09
C PRO A 12 -14.00 12.42 6.89
N VAL A 13 -13.74 13.62 7.44
CA VAL A 13 -12.46 14.32 7.26
C VAL A 13 -11.30 13.52 7.85
N LYS A 14 -11.54 12.80 8.96
CA LYS A 14 -10.54 11.94 9.59
C LYS A 14 -10.16 10.72 8.76
N TYR A 15 -10.95 10.33 7.76
CA TYR A 15 -10.76 9.10 6.99
C TYR A 15 -10.34 9.32 5.54
N LEU A 16 -10.37 10.56 5.01
CA LEU A 16 -10.04 10.86 3.60
C LEU A 16 -8.60 10.51 3.19
N ASP A 17 -7.62 10.75 4.06
CA ASP A 17 -6.20 10.45 3.83
C ASP A 17 -5.65 9.62 5.00
N ALA A 18 -6.41 8.62 5.45
CA ALA A 18 -6.11 7.90 6.68
C ALA A 18 -5.45 6.55 6.44
N VAL A 19 -4.58 6.20 7.39
CA VAL A 19 -4.19 4.81 7.65
C VAL A 19 -4.97 4.34 8.86
N VAL A 20 -5.65 3.21 8.74
CA VAL A 20 -6.46 2.64 9.82
C VAL A 20 -5.96 1.26 10.22
N MET A 21 -6.19 0.89 11.48
CA MET A 21 -5.98 -0.46 11.97
C MET A 21 -7.19 -0.94 12.79
N PRO A 22 -7.66 -2.18 12.59
CA PRO A 22 -8.69 -2.75 13.45
C PRO A 22 -8.15 -2.96 14.87
N TRP A 23 -8.78 -2.37 15.90
CA TRP A 23 -8.27 -2.49 17.28
C TRP A 23 -8.67 -3.81 17.98
N TYR A 24 -9.63 -4.51 17.42
CA TYR A 24 -10.21 -5.73 17.99
C TYR A 24 -9.48 -7.03 17.63
N ARG A 25 -8.47 -6.99 16.75
CA ARG A 25 -7.71 -8.18 16.32
C ARG A 25 -6.23 -7.86 16.11
N ASN A 26 -5.40 -8.90 16.19
CA ASN A 26 -3.95 -8.84 15.92
C ASN A 26 -3.23 -7.75 16.73
N GLN A 27 -3.49 -7.66 18.04
CA GLN A 27 -2.94 -6.59 18.89
C GLN A 27 -1.41 -6.64 18.97
N ASP A 28 -0.80 -7.83 18.96
CA ASP A 28 0.66 -7.99 18.98
C ASP A 28 1.34 -7.60 17.66
N GLN A 29 0.62 -7.73 16.54
CA GLN A 29 1.09 -7.37 15.20
C GLN A 29 -0.01 -6.67 14.40
N PRO A 30 -0.22 -5.37 14.66
CA PRO A 30 -1.25 -4.59 13.99
C PRO A 30 -1.12 -4.63 12.48
N GLN A 31 -2.25 -4.85 11.80
CA GLN A 31 -2.34 -4.73 10.35
C GLN A 31 -2.86 -3.34 10.00
N TYR A 32 -2.07 -2.59 9.23
CA TYR A 32 -2.42 -1.26 8.76
C TYR A 32 -3.01 -1.31 7.35
N PHE A 33 -4.04 -0.48 7.13
CA PHE A 33 -4.74 -0.38 5.87
C PHE A 33 -4.86 1.08 5.44
N TYR A 34 -4.80 1.34 4.14
CA TYR A 34 -5.20 2.62 3.59
C TYR A 34 -6.71 2.67 3.46
N VAL A 35 -7.34 3.77 3.87
CA VAL A 35 -8.73 4.02 3.45
C VAL A 35 -8.71 4.34 1.97
N ALA A 36 -9.33 3.47 1.17
CA ALA A 36 -9.45 3.64 -0.28
C ALA A 36 -10.72 4.41 -0.63
N GLU A 37 -11.84 4.08 0.03
CA GLU A 37 -13.14 4.72 -0.19
C GLU A 37 -13.96 4.75 1.11
N ILE A 38 -14.75 5.82 1.29
CA ILE A 38 -15.82 5.87 2.29
C ILE A 38 -17.12 5.44 1.59
N CYS A 39 -17.58 4.23 1.87
CA CYS A 39 -18.75 3.63 1.24
C CYS A 39 -20.04 4.16 1.89
N ASN A 40 -20.48 5.36 1.50
CA ASN A 40 -21.71 5.98 2.01
C ASN A 40 -22.99 5.17 1.68
N HIS A 41 -22.91 4.27 0.70
CA HIS A 41 -24.01 3.39 0.31
C HIS A 41 -24.11 2.12 1.19
N LEU A 42 -23.14 1.90 2.08
CA LEU A 42 -23.12 0.79 3.03
C LEU A 42 -23.18 1.30 4.46
N ASN A 43 -23.74 0.49 5.36
CA ASN A 43 -23.74 0.72 6.79
C ASN A 43 -23.64 -0.63 7.53
N PRO A 44 -23.45 -0.65 8.87
CA PRO A 44 -23.42 -1.87 9.66
C PRO A 44 -24.57 -2.87 9.45
N LYS A 45 -25.76 -2.41 9.01
CA LYS A 45 -26.92 -3.27 8.72
C LYS A 45 -26.97 -3.77 7.27
N SER A 46 -26.07 -3.31 6.40
CA SER A 46 -25.93 -3.82 5.04
C SER A 46 -25.55 -5.30 5.04
N SER A 47 -25.90 -5.99 3.95
CA SER A 47 -25.63 -7.41 3.78
C SER A 47 -24.14 -7.71 3.80
N PHE A 48 -23.74 -8.75 4.53
CA PHE A 48 -22.36 -9.23 4.54
C PHE A 48 -22.08 -10.03 3.27
N PRO A 49 -20.89 -9.92 2.63
CA PRO A 49 -20.59 -10.60 1.37
C PRO A 49 -20.44 -12.13 1.48
N GLY A 50 -20.40 -12.70 2.69
CA GLY A 50 -20.30 -14.15 2.92
C GLY A 50 -21.63 -14.78 3.34
N TYR A 51 -21.77 -16.09 3.14
CA TYR A 51 -23.01 -16.83 3.45
C TYR A 51 -23.26 -17.06 4.96
N ASP A 52 -22.23 -16.94 5.79
CA ASP A 52 -22.30 -17.29 7.21
C ASP A 52 -22.96 -16.21 8.10
N TYR A 53 -23.09 -14.99 7.59
CA TYR A 53 -23.58 -13.83 8.35
C TYR A 53 -24.51 -12.99 7.48
N LYS A 54 -25.61 -12.48 8.03
CA LYS A 54 -26.55 -11.65 7.27
C LYS A 54 -26.03 -10.23 7.10
N THR A 55 -25.44 -9.64 8.12
CA THR A 55 -25.00 -8.24 8.13
C THR A 55 -23.60 -8.07 8.72
N PHE A 56 -22.97 -6.91 8.48
CA PHE A 56 -21.71 -6.57 9.13
C PHE A 56 -21.83 -6.54 10.66
N GLU A 57 -22.90 -5.95 11.19
CA GLU A 57 -23.20 -5.93 12.63
C GLU A 57 -23.29 -7.34 13.22
N GLU A 58 -23.99 -8.27 12.54
CA GLU A 58 -24.06 -9.67 12.97
C GLU A 58 -22.69 -10.35 12.93
N TYR A 59 -21.88 -10.09 11.90
CA TYR A 59 -20.52 -10.62 11.79
C TYR A 59 -19.65 -10.18 12.97
N TYR A 60 -19.61 -8.89 13.27
CA TYR A 60 -18.78 -8.36 14.36
C TYR A 60 -19.25 -8.83 15.73
N TYR A 61 -20.57 -8.94 15.93
CA TYR A 61 -21.13 -9.46 17.18
C TYR A 61 -20.85 -10.95 17.36
N LYS A 62 -21.17 -11.81 16.37
CA LYS A 62 -21.02 -13.26 16.50
C LYS A 62 -19.56 -13.70 16.55
N LYS A 63 -18.68 -13.08 15.76
CA LYS A 63 -17.28 -13.52 15.64
C LYS A 63 -16.39 -12.92 16.72
N TYR A 64 -16.64 -11.67 17.10
CA TYR A 64 -15.74 -10.92 17.99
C TYR A 64 -16.42 -10.42 19.28
N GLY A 65 -17.74 -10.55 19.42
CA GLY A 65 -18.48 -10.12 20.60
C GLY A 65 -18.73 -8.62 20.68
N TYR A 66 -18.45 -7.84 19.63
CA TYR A 66 -18.59 -6.38 19.67
C TYR A 66 -19.93 -5.92 19.10
N LEU A 67 -20.66 -5.15 19.90
CA LEU A 67 -21.83 -4.40 19.45
C LEU A 67 -21.38 -3.08 18.81
N ILE A 68 -21.95 -2.78 17.65
CA ILE A 68 -21.74 -1.51 16.94
C ILE A 68 -22.71 -0.49 17.52
N GLN A 69 -22.18 0.65 18.01
CA GLN A 69 -22.98 1.67 18.68
C GLN A 69 -23.66 2.60 17.66
N ASN A 70 -22.97 2.90 16.55
CA ASN A 70 -23.54 3.71 15.48
C ASN A 70 -23.86 2.87 14.22
N SER A 71 -25.05 2.27 14.16
CA SER A 71 -25.45 1.45 13.01
C SER A 71 -25.73 2.23 11.71
N ASN A 72 -25.68 3.57 11.74
CA ASN A 72 -25.90 4.44 10.56
C ASN A 72 -24.60 4.96 9.95
N GLN A 73 -23.44 4.71 10.57
CA GLN A 73 -22.15 5.13 10.04
C GLN A 73 -21.87 4.47 8.66
N PRO A 74 -21.17 5.15 7.76
CA PRO A 74 -20.69 4.52 6.53
C PRO A 74 -19.63 3.46 6.85
N LEU A 75 -19.37 2.58 5.89
CA LEU A 75 -18.26 1.61 5.98
C LEU A 75 -17.03 2.11 5.20
N LEU A 76 -15.87 1.52 5.48
CA LEU A 76 -14.61 1.84 4.80
C LEU A 76 -14.20 0.69 3.89
N ASP A 77 -14.00 0.97 2.60
CA ASP A 77 -13.23 0.09 1.73
C ASP A 77 -11.75 0.37 1.96
N VAL A 78 -10.99 -0.68 2.28
CA VAL A 78 -9.58 -0.52 2.67
C VAL A 78 -8.64 -1.38 1.85
N ASP A 79 -7.48 -0.80 1.53
CA ASP A 79 -6.38 -1.47 0.85
C ASP A 79 -5.27 -1.86 1.83
N HIS A 80 -4.65 -3.02 1.62
CA HIS A 80 -3.47 -3.40 2.40
C HIS A 80 -2.30 -2.41 2.22
N THR A 81 -1.61 -2.09 3.31
CA THR A 81 -0.29 -1.45 3.22
C THR A 81 0.73 -2.44 2.62
N SER A 82 1.65 -1.94 1.78
CA SER A 82 2.65 -2.81 1.13
C SER A 82 3.70 -3.26 2.14
N ALA A 83 3.86 -4.58 2.30
CA ALA A 83 4.98 -5.18 3.03
C ALA A 83 6.24 -5.35 2.17
N ARG A 84 6.19 -5.02 0.88
CA ARG A 84 7.33 -5.15 -0.03
C ARG A 84 8.36 -4.07 0.28
N LEU A 85 9.63 -4.48 0.45
CA LEU A 85 10.76 -3.57 0.64
C LEU A 85 11.42 -3.12 -0.67
N ASN A 86 11.29 -3.91 -1.74
CA ASN A 86 11.90 -3.60 -3.03
C ASN A 86 10.84 -3.12 -4.03
N PHE A 87 10.95 -1.86 -4.43
CA PHE A 87 10.14 -1.20 -5.45
C PHE A 87 10.93 -0.86 -6.73
N LEU A 88 12.17 -1.36 -6.89
CA LEU A 88 12.99 -1.11 -8.09
C LEU A 88 12.60 -2.00 -9.27
N THR A 89 11.92 -3.12 -9.03
CA THR A 89 11.43 -3.98 -10.12
C THR A 89 10.12 -3.42 -10.68
N PRO A 90 10.06 -3.10 -11.98
CA PRO A 90 8.83 -2.58 -12.59
C PRO A 90 7.65 -3.55 -12.41
N ARG A 91 6.45 -3.01 -12.23
CA ARG A 91 5.23 -3.78 -11.88
C ARG A 91 4.93 -4.94 -12.82
N TYR A 92 5.14 -4.73 -14.12
CA TYR A 92 4.77 -5.68 -15.16
C TYR A 92 5.99 -6.39 -15.75
N VAL A 93 7.09 -6.45 -15.00
CA VAL A 93 8.34 -7.07 -15.44
C VAL A 93 8.84 -7.98 -14.33
N ASN A 94 9.24 -9.21 -14.67
CA ASN A 94 9.86 -10.10 -13.71
C ASN A 94 11.34 -9.72 -13.47
N ARG A 95 12.03 -10.37 -12.52
CA ARG A 95 13.47 -10.11 -12.27
C ARG A 95 14.37 -10.40 -13.48
N LYS A 96 13.89 -11.14 -14.47
CA LYS A 96 14.60 -11.47 -15.72
C LYS A 96 14.27 -10.51 -16.86
N GLY A 97 13.53 -9.42 -16.63
CA GLY A 97 13.16 -8.47 -17.68
C GLY A 97 11.98 -8.90 -18.57
N VAL A 98 11.33 -10.03 -18.28
CA VAL A 98 10.21 -10.54 -19.08
C VAL A 98 8.90 -9.90 -18.62
N ALA A 99 8.11 -9.43 -19.57
CA ALA A 99 6.81 -8.84 -19.31
C ALA A 99 5.84 -9.85 -18.68
N LEU A 100 5.11 -9.43 -17.65
CA LEU A 100 4.08 -10.23 -17.00
C LEU A 100 2.74 -10.03 -17.70
N PRO A 101 1.89 -11.08 -17.82
CA PRO A 101 0.56 -10.93 -18.39
C PRO A 101 -0.26 -9.94 -17.57
N THR A 102 -0.92 -9.01 -18.25
CA THR A 102 -1.82 -8.03 -17.63
C THR A 102 -3.26 -8.50 -17.74
N SER A 103 -4.04 -8.36 -16.66
CA SER A 103 -5.48 -8.59 -16.69
C SER A 103 -6.19 -7.59 -17.63
N SER A 104 -7.27 -8.02 -18.29
CA SER A 104 -8.11 -7.13 -19.08
C SER A 104 -8.84 -6.11 -18.20
N GLU A 105 -9.26 -5.00 -18.78
CA GLU A 105 -10.01 -3.96 -18.05
C GLU A 105 -11.33 -4.49 -17.48
N GLU A 106 -12.00 -5.40 -18.19
CA GLU A 106 -13.22 -6.06 -17.74
C GLU A 106 -12.99 -6.86 -16.45
N THR A 107 -11.89 -7.62 -16.38
CA THR A 107 -11.56 -8.38 -15.16
C THR A 107 -11.22 -7.45 -13.99
N LYS A 108 -10.56 -6.31 -14.26
CA LYS A 108 -10.26 -5.31 -13.22
C LYS A 108 -11.53 -4.66 -12.68
N ARG A 109 -12.50 -4.36 -13.55
CA ARG A 109 -13.79 -3.80 -13.16
C ARG A 109 -14.60 -4.77 -12.32
N ALA A 110 -14.74 -6.02 -12.77
CA ALA A 110 -15.45 -7.06 -12.01
C ALA A 110 -14.85 -7.26 -10.61
N LYS A 111 -13.51 -7.20 -10.48
CA LYS A 111 -12.81 -7.25 -9.20
C LYS A 111 -13.10 -6.04 -8.29
N ARG A 112 -13.22 -4.85 -8.86
CA ARG A 112 -13.57 -3.62 -8.11
C ARG A 112 -15.02 -3.58 -7.66
N GLU A 113 -15.93 -4.25 -8.37
CA GLU A 113 -17.36 -4.27 -8.02
C GLU A 113 -17.71 -5.42 -7.05
N ASN A 114 -16.89 -6.48 -7.00
CA ASN A 114 -17.12 -7.61 -6.11
C ASN A 114 -16.70 -7.32 -4.65
N LEU A 115 -17.69 -7.20 -3.76
CA LEU A 115 -17.49 -7.00 -2.32
C LEU A 115 -16.76 -8.17 -1.63
N GLU A 116 -16.84 -9.40 -2.14
CA GLU A 116 -16.10 -10.55 -1.60
C GLU A 116 -14.57 -10.39 -1.74
N GLN A 117 -14.15 -9.59 -2.73
CA GLN A 117 -12.73 -9.31 -2.99
C GLN A 117 -12.24 -8.04 -2.28
N LYS A 118 -13.14 -7.30 -1.65
CA LYS A 118 -12.86 -6.07 -0.91
C LYS A 118 -12.76 -6.35 0.59
N GLN A 119 -11.93 -5.57 1.26
CA GLN A 119 -11.92 -5.57 2.72
C GLN A 119 -12.72 -4.37 3.22
N ILE A 120 -13.94 -4.63 3.68
CA ILE A 120 -14.81 -3.60 4.23
C ILE A 120 -14.73 -3.59 5.76
N LEU A 121 -14.42 -2.43 6.34
CA LEU A 121 -14.28 -2.24 7.79
C LEU A 121 -15.30 -1.25 8.35
N VAL A 122 -15.63 -1.40 9.63
CA VAL A 122 -16.47 -0.44 10.37
C VAL A 122 -15.56 0.62 10.99
N PRO A 123 -15.74 1.93 10.69
CA PRO A 123 -14.88 2.99 11.21
C PRO A 123 -14.75 3.00 12.74
N GLU A 124 -15.85 2.79 13.44
CA GLU A 124 -15.92 2.69 14.91
C GLU A 124 -15.02 1.58 15.48
N LEU A 125 -14.79 0.51 14.72
CA LEU A 125 -13.94 -0.61 15.11
C LEU A 125 -12.48 -0.45 14.65
N CYS A 126 -12.11 0.74 14.18
CA CYS A 126 -10.78 1.08 13.68
C CYS A 126 -10.15 2.21 14.48
N MET A 127 -8.86 2.11 14.75
CA MET A 127 -8.03 3.25 15.16
C MET A 127 -7.43 3.92 13.93
N VAL A 128 -7.44 5.25 13.91
CA VAL A 128 -6.76 6.05 12.89
C VAL A 128 -5.32 6.27 13.33
N HIS A 129 -4.38 5.87 12.48
CA HIS A 129 -2.97 6.09 12.73
C HIS A 129 -2.62 7.59 12.51
N PRO A 130 -1.70 8.19 13.31
CA PRO A 130 -1.37 9.62 13.21
C PRO A 130 -0.81 10.06 11.86
N PHE A 131 -0.14 9.15 11.15
CA PHE A 131 0.41 9.44 9.83
C PHE A 131 -0.67 9.34 8.74
N PRO A 132 -0.79 10.37 7.89
CA PRO A 132 -1.68 10.30 6.75
C PRO A 132 -1.20 9.26 5.73
N ALA A 133 -2.14 8.70 4.97
CA ALA A 133 -1.85 7.70 3.94
C ALA A 133 -0.92 8.23 2.86
N SER A 134 -1.04 9.50 2.47
CA SER A 134 -0.13 10.18 1.55
C SER A 134 1.33 10.17 2.03
N LEU A 135 1.58 10.40 3.33
CA LEU A 135 2.91 10.33 3.92
C LEU A 135 3.38 8.87 4.02
N TRP A 136 2.52 7.97 4.47
CA TRP A 136 2.85 6.56 4.61
C TRP A 136 3.28 5.94 3.27
N ARG A 137 2.59 6.24 2.17
CA ARG A 137 2.96 5.80 0.81
C ARG A 137 4.36 6.26 0.39
N LYS A 138 4.82 7.42 0.87
CA LYS A 138 6.21 7.90 0.64
C LYS A 138 7.19 7.19 1.57
N ALA A 139 6.84 7.04 2.84
CA ALA A 139 7.68 6.43 3.85
C ALA A 139 8.06 4.98 3.50
N VAL A 140 7.12 4.18 2.99
CA VAL A 140 7.38 2.78 2.60
C VAL A 140 8.39 2.65 1.46
N CYS A 141 8.62 3.71 0.66
CA CYS A 141 9.60 3.71 -0.42
C CYS A 141 11.04 3.98 0.07
N LEU A 142 11.22 4.50 1.29
CA LEU A 142 12.52 4.92 1.80
C LEU A 142 13.58 3.81 1.80
N PRO A 143 13.31 2.57 2.25
CA PRO A 143 14.33 1.51 2.24
C PRO A 143 14.90 1.27 0.85
N CYS A 144 14.02 1.26 -0.16
CA CYS A 144 14.35 1.05 -1.56
C CYS A 144 15.14 2.23 -2.15
N ILE A 145 14.74 3.46 -1.83
CA ILE A 145 15.41 4.68 -2.28
C ILE A 145 16.82 4.76 -1.70
N LEU A 146 16.96 4.56 -0.39
CA LEU A 146 18.26 4.60 0.29
C LEU A 146 19.19 3.51 -0.23
N TYR A 147 18.69 2.30 -0.45
CA TYR A 147 19.44 1.23 -1.09
C TYR A 147 19.99 1.64 -2.47
N ARG A 148 19.14 2.26 -3.30
CA ARG A 148 19.54 2.72 -4.64
C ARG A 148 20.55 3.87 -4.60
N ILE A 149 20.37 4.84 -3.71
CA ILE A 149 21.28 5.97 -3.54
C ILE A 149 22.65 5.46 -3.08
N ASN A 150 22.71 4.56 -2.10
CA ASN A 150 23.96 3.96 -1.65
C ASN A 150 24.71 3.27 -2.81
N ALA A 151 24.00 2.52 -3.64
CA ALA A 151 24.60 1.89 -4.82
C ALA A 151 25.13 2.91 -5.85
N LEU A 152 24.46 4.05 -6.03
CA LEU A 152 24.95 5.15 -6.89
C LEU A 152 26.22 5.78 -6.35
N LEU A 153 26.26 6.06 -5.04
CA LEU A 153 27.42 6.66 -4.39
C LEU A 153 28.63 5.73 -4.48
N LEU A 154 28.45 4.43 -4.24
CA LEU A 154 29.52 3.44 -4.40
C LEU A 154 30.00 3.35 -5.85
N ALA A 155 29.10 3.40 -6.84
CA ALA A 155 29.49 3.40 -8.24
C ALA A 155 30.32 4.65 -8.60
N ASP A 156 29.96 5.81 -8.05
CA ASP A 156 30.71 7.05 -8.25
C ASP A 156 32.08 7.03 -7.56
N GLU A 157 32.17 6.47 -6.35
CA GLU A 157 33.44 6.27 -5.65
C GLU A 157 34.39 5.37 -6.44
N ILE A 158 33.88 4.26 -7.01
CA ILE A 158 34.67 3.38 -7.88
C ILE A 158 35.13 4.14 -9.14
N ARG A 159 34.22 4.86 -9.81
CA ARG A 159 34.52 5.65 -11.01
C ARG A 159 35.63 6.67 -10.74
N THR A 160 35.52 7.43 -9.65
CA THR A 160 36.50 8.47 -9.30
C THR A 160 37.84 7.87 -8.87
N THR A 161 37.85 6.73 -8.17
CA THR A 161 39.07 6.01 -7.78
C THR A 161 39.82 5.50 -9.00
N VAL A 162 39.13 4.83 -9.94
CA VAL A 162 39.72 4.35 -11.21
C VAL A 162 40.30 5.51 -12.02
N SER A 163 39.59 6.63 -12.11
CA SER A 163 40.08 7.82 -12.82
C SER A 163 41.34 8.41 -12.17
N ARG A 164 41.40 8.45 -10.84
CA ARG A 164 42.56 9.00 -10.11
C ARG A 164 43.78 8.08 -10.18
N GLU A 165 43.59 6.78 -9.96
CA GLU A 165 44.71 5.83 -9.81
C GLU A 165 45.21 5.27 -11.13
N ILE A 166 44.31 5.05 -12.10
CA ILE A 166 44.63 4.43 -13.39
C ILE A 166 44.68 5.48 -14.51
N GLY A 167 44.10 6.67 -14.31
CA GLY A 167 44.01 7.69 -15.34
C GLY A 167 42.93 7.41 -16.40
N LEU A 168 41.97 6.54 -16.08
CA LEU A 168 40.88 6.16 -17.00
C LEU A 168 39.58 6.90 -16.66
N GLY A 169 39.07 7.67 -17.62
CA GLY A 169 37.85 8.46 -17.44
C GLY A 169 38.09 9.83 -16.77
N MET A 170 37.02 10.52 -16.41
CA MET A 170 37.06 11.86 -15.81
C MET A 170 36.77 11.77 -14.31
N ILE A 171 37.45 12.59 -13.49
CA ILE A 171 37.17 12.70 -12.04
C ILE A 171 35.91 13.53 -11.83
N GLU A 172 35.92 14.76 -12.35
CA GLU A 172 34.79 15.67 -12.34
C GLU A 172 34.00 15.54 -13.65
N LEU A 173 32.68 15.42 -13.52
CA LEU A 173 31.76 15.44 -14.65
C LEU A 173 31.24 16.86 -14.85
N ASN A 174 30.91 17.21 -16.09
CA ASN A 174 30.18 18.44 -16.36
C ASN A 174 28.84 18.42 -15.59
N PRO A 175 28.39 19.51 -14.97
CA PRO A 175 27.04 19.61 -14.39
C PRO A 175 25.91 19.14 -15.29
N ASP A 176 26.05 19.33 -16.61
CA ASP A 176 25.06 18.92 -17.62
C ASP A 176 25.29 17.48 -18.15
N PHE A 177 26.19 16.72 -17.53
CA PHE A 177 26.52 15.37 -17.95
C PHE A 177 25.36 14.40 -17.66
N ASP A 178 24.92 13.67 -18.69
CA ASP A 178 23.87 12.67 -18.59
C ASP A 178 24.41 11.27 -18.85
N TRP A 179 24.07 10.34 -17.95
CA TRP A 179 24.45 8.94 -18.10
C TRP A 179 23.49 8.27 -19.08
N LYS A 180 24.02 7.82 -20.21
CA LYS A 180 23.24 6.99 -21.14
C LYS A 180 22.75 5.72 -20.43
N PRO A 181 21.56 5.21 -20.78
CA PRO A 181 21.09 3.91 -20.32
C PRO A 181 22.17 2.85 -20.54
N LEU A 182 22.30 1.94 -19.57
CA LEU A 182 23.28 0.86 -19.65
C LEU A 182 22.96 -0.02 -20.87
N ASP A 183 23.85 -0.01 -21.84
CA ASP A 183 23.79 -0.84 -23.05
C ASP A 183 24.84 -1.93 -22.93
N PHE A 184 24.38 -3.19 -22.89
CA PHE A 184 25.26 -4.35 -22.80
C PHE A 184 25.72 -4.84 -24.19
N GLY A 185 25.20 -4.24 -25.28
CA GLY A 185 25.50 -4.66 -26.65
C GLY A 185 24.76 -5.92 -27.11
N TRP A 186 23.83 -6.43 -26.30
CA TRP A 186 22.94 -7.54 -26.61
C TRP A 186 21.55 -7.28 -26.03
N SER A 187 20.51 -7.76 -26.70
CA SER A 187 19.13 -7.68 -26.23
C SER A 187 18.76 -8.94 -25.44
N LEU A 188 17.77 -8.83 -24.57
CA LEU A 188 17.16 -9.98 -23.89
C LEU A 188 16.54 -11.01 -24.85
N ALA A 189 16.37 -10.67 -26.13
CA ALA A 189 15.92 -11.60 -27.16
C ALA A 189 17.08 -12.41 -27.76
N ASP A 190 18.33 -11.98 -27.55
CA ASP A 190 19.55 -12.64 -28.06
C ASP A 190 20.13 -13.69 -27.08
N VAL A 191 19.51 -13.85 -25.90
CA VAL A 191 19.93 -14.75 -24.80
C VAL A 191 18.87 -15.79 -24.46
#